data_AF-A0A2I3HQX5-F1
#
_entry.id   AF-A0A2I3HQX5-F1
#
_cell.length_a   1.000
_cell.length_b   1.000
_cell.length_c   1.000
_cell.angle_alpha   90.00
_cell.angle_beta   90.00
_cell.angle_gamma   90.00
#
_symmetry.space_group_name_H-M   'P 1'
#
loop_
_entity.id
_entity.type
_entity.pdbx_description
1 polymer ?
#
loop_
_entity_poly.entity_id
_entity_poly.type
_entity_poly.pdbx_seq_one_letter_code
_entity_poly.pdbx_strand_id
1 'polypeptide(L)'
;MAALSFVFLLLGAASWPPASASGQEFWPGQSAADILSGAASRRRYLLYDVNPPEGFNLRRDVYIRIASLLKTLLKTEEWVLVLPPWGRLYHWQSPDIHQVRIPWSEFFDLPSLNKNIPVIEYEQFIAESGGPFIDQVYVLQSYAEGWKEGTWEEKVDERPCIDRVLQVLGWFWGYEETRGLNVSCLSVQGSASIVAPLLLRNTSARSVMLDRAENLLHDHYGGKEYWDTRRSMVFARHLREVGDEFRSRHLNSTDDADRIPFQEDWTKMKVKLGSALGGPYLGVHLRRKDFIWGHREDVPSLEGAVRKIRSLMKIHQLEKVFVATDAVRKEYEELKKLLPEMVRFEPTWEELELYKDGGVAIIDQWICSHARCLPTSLSAESGSGGFQKQMVACVHSGHFHTVCLLVRVSCSIWFSVSLGEVNCSSCPFSSHTHNSSIAGCWHSWPRLRTSSHFPVIPSFCPSAPCPESCPCPGLGCVLGAVCVVEHP
;
A
#
# COMPACT_ATOMS: atom_id res chain seq x y z
N MET A 1 -82.02 -32.44 32.43
CA MET A 1 -82.63 -32.88 31.16
C MET A 1 -82.73 -31.64 30.28
N ALA A 2 -82.11 -31.51 29.11
CA ALA A 2 -81.66 -32.49 28.13
C ALA A 2 -80.30 -32.08 27.52
N ALA A 3 -79.55 -33.09 27.09
CA ALA A 3 -78.35 -32.98 26.27
C ALA A 3 -78.72 -32.84 24.79
N LEU A 4 -77.82 -32.27 23.98
CA LEU A 4 -77.50 -32.79 22.65
C LEU A 4 -76.21 -32.15 22.11
N SER A 5 -75.23 -33.03 21.91
CA SER A 5 -73.93 -32.85 21.26
C SER A 5 -74.07 -32.55 19.76
N PHE A 6 -73.09 -31.87 19.14
CA PHE A 6 -72.01 -32.49 18.34
C PHE A 6 -71.30 -31.52 17.35
N VAL A 7 -69.99 -31.76 17.20
CA VAL A 7 -69.05 -31.44 16.10
C VAL A 7 -68.50 -30.00 15.96
N PHE A 8 -67.23 -29.87 16.36
CA PHE A 8 -66.25 -28.88 15.89
C PHE A 8 -65.49 -29.47 14.68
N LEU A 9 -65.24 -28.66 13.63
CA LEU A 9 -63.90 -28.38 13.08
C LEU A 9 -63.95 -27.50 11.81
N LEU A 10 -63.18 -26.39 11.91
CA LEU A 10 -62.38 -25.69 10.90
C LEU A 10 -63.05 -24.94 9.75
N LEU A 11 -62.77 -23.63 9.68
CA LEU A 11 -61.88 -23.05 8.66
C LEU A 11 -61.44 -21.65 9.10
N GLY A 12 -60.13 -21.41 9.07
CA GLY A 12 -59.52 -20.12 9.37
C GLY A 12 -59.67 -19.12 8.23
N ALA A 13 -59.82 -17.85 8.58
CA ALA A 13 -59.69 -16.72 7.67
C ALA A 13 -58.78 -15.67 8.31
N ALA A 14 -57.89 -15.16 7.47
CA ALA A 14 -56.82 -14.22 7.78
C ALA A 14 -57.34 -12.83 8.18
N SER A 15 -56.58 -12.15 9.03
CA SER A 15 -56.66 -10.69 9.21
C SER A 15 -55.30 -10.16 9.67
N TRP A 16 -54.70 -9.31 8.84
CA TRP A 16 -53.49 -8.53 9.15
C TRP A 16 -53.73 -7.49 10.26
N PRO A 17 -52.66 -7.07 10.98
CA PRO A 17 -52.58 -5.72 11.52
C PRO A 17 -51.34 -4.95 10.98
N PRO A 18 -51.33 -3.61 11.16
CA PRO A 18 -50.57 -2.67 10.33
C PRO A 18 -49.15 -2.37 10.84
N ALA A 19 -48.38 -1.75 9.95
CA ALA A 19 -46.98 -1.38 10.09
C ALA A 19 -46.66 -0.45 11.28
N SER A 20 -45.59 -0.80 12.00
CA SER A 20 -44.74 0.15 12.73
C SER A 20 -43.28 -0.13 12.34
N ALA A 21 -42.72 0.77 11.54
CA ALA A 21 -41.33 0.72 11.11
C ALA A 21 -40.40 1.24 12.22
N SER A 22 -39.68 0.33 12.87
CA SER A 22 -38.43 0.62 13.58
C SER A 22 -37.54 -0.61 13.46
N GLY A 23 -36.76 -0.66 12.38
CA GLY A 23 -35.77 -1.72 12.14
C GLY A 23 -34.39 -1.11 12.03
N GLN A 24 -33.61 -1.18 13.11
CA GLN A 24 -32.17 -1.35 12.97
C GLN A 24 -31.96 -2.79 12.50
N GLU A 25 -31.59 -2.96 11.23
CA GLU A 25 -31.24 -4.27 10.70
C GLU A 25 -29.89 -4.70 11.30
N PHE A 26 -29.96 -5.62 12.24
CA PHE A 26 -28.84 -6.38 12.78
C PHE A 26 -28.32 -7.33 11.67
N TRP A 27 -27.04 -7.24 11.33
CA TRP A 27 -26.38 -8.21 10.45
C TRP A 27 -26.28 -9.59 11.12
N PRO A 28 -26.59 -10.70 10.43
CA PRO A 28 -26.56 -12.03 11.04
C PRO A 28 -25.11 -12.56 11.06
N GLY A 29 -24.54 -12.69 12.26
CA GLY A 29 -23.24 -13.33 12.43
C GLY A 29 -22.57 -13.20 13.80
N GLN A 30 -22.99 -12.27 14.65
CA GLN A 30 -22.55 -12.20 16.05
C GLN A 30 -23.70 -12.61 16.97
N SER A 31 -23.50 -13.72 17.68
CA SER A 31 -24.42 -14.15 18.72
C SER A 31 -24.34 -13.14 19.86
N ALA A 32 -25.47 -12.77 20.46
CA ALA A 32 -25.50 -12.03 21.73
C ALA A 32 -24.71 -12.74 22.85
N ALA A 33 -24.38 -14.02 22.67
CA ALA A 33 -23.50 -14.78 23.55
C ALA A 33 -22.01 -14.34 23.47
N ASP A 34 -21.53 -13.79 22.35
CA ASP A 34 -20.15 -13.30 22.23
C ASP A 34 -19.96 -12.00 23.03
N ILE A 35 -21.00 -11.16 23.07
CA ILE A 35 -21.07 -9.92 23.85
C ILE A 35 -21.12 -10.20 25.37
N LEU A 36 -21.69 -11.35 25.77
CA LEU A 36 -21.93 -11.72 27.17
C LEU A 36 -20.96 -12.79 27.71
N SER A 37 -20.07 -13.34 26.87
CA SER A 37 -18.99 -14.19 27.35
C SER A 37 -17.88 -13.32 27.94
N GLY A 38 -17.41 -13.63 29.14
CA GLY A 38 -16.27 -12.96 29.79
C GLY A 38 -14.93 -13.05 29.03
N ALA A 39 -14.92 -13.44 27.74
CA ALA A 39 -13.77 -13.42 26.84
C ALA A 39 -13.39 -12.01 26.37
N ALA A 40 -14.24 -10.99 26.58
CA ALA A 40 -13.84 -9.58 26.47
C ALA A 40 -12.83 -9.15 27.57
N SER A 41 -12.49 -10.05 28.50
CA SER A 41 -11.53 -9.80 29.57
C SER A 41 -10.09 -10.13 29.12
N ARG A 42 -9.20 -9.14 29.23
CA ARG A 42 -7.71 -9.18 29.18
C ARG A 42 -6.95 -8.86 27.89
N ARG A 43 -7.55 -8.81 26.69
CA ARG A 43 -6.81 -8.38 25.47
C ARG A 43 -6.47 -6.89 25.46
N ARG A 44 -5.34 -6.53 24.84
CA ARG A 44 -4.85 -5.16 24.66
C ARG A 44 -5.14 -4.65 23.24
N TYR A 45 -5.29 -3.34 23.08
CA TYR A 45 -5.65 -2.68 21.83
C TYR A 45 -4.48 -1.84 21.32
N LEU A 46 -4.05 -2.10 20.09
CA LEU A 46 -3.09 -1.26 19.38
C LEU A 46 -3.86 -0.38 18.39
N LEU A 47 -3.70 0.93 18.50
CA LEU A 47 -4.22 1.93 17.58
C LEU A 47 -3.05 2.69 16.96
N TYR A 48 -3.27 3.33 15.81
CA TYR A 48 -2.25 4.18 15.20
C TYR A 48 -2.86 5.26 14.30
N ASP A 49 -2.16 6.38 14.14
CA ASP A 49 -2.45 7.34 13.08
C ASP A 49 -1.15 7.73 12.36
N VAL A 50 -1.32 8.39 11.23
CA VAL A 50 -0.26 8.78 10.31
C VAL A 50 -0.36 10.28 10.11
N ASN A 51 0.79 10.93 9.89
CA ASN A 51 0.87 12.35 9.57
C ASN A 51 -0.25 12.82 8.60
N PRO A 52 -1.00 13.89 8.90
CA PRO A 52 -2.17 14.29 8.10
C PRO A 52 -1.96 14.48 6.60
N PRO A 53 -0.81 15.01 6.11
CA PRO A 53 -0.54 15.13 4.68
C PRO A 53 -0.42 13.79 3.93
N GLU A 54 -0.21 12.67 4.64
CA GLU A 54 0.02 11.38 4.00
C GLU A 54 -1.24 10.81 3.34
N GLY A 55 -1.08 10.42 2.08
CA GLY A 55 -2.17 9.94 1.24
C GLY A 55 -2.60 8.49 1.52
N PHE A 56 -3.69 8.10 0.86
CA PHE A 56 -4.35 6.79 1.03
C PHE A 56 -3.40 5.60 0.87
N ASN A 57 -2.55 5.61 -0.17
CA ASN A 57 -1.66 4.49 -0.46
C ASN A 57 -0.46 4.38 0.50
N LEU A 58 0.04 5.49 1.04
CA LEU A 58 1.10 5.43 2.05
C LEU A 58 0.55 4.93 3.39
N ARG A 59 -0.68 5.32 3.75
CA ARG A 59 -1.37 4.78 4.94
C ARG A 59 -1.57 3.26 4.87
N ARG A 60 -1.84 2.72 3.67
CA ARG A 60 -1.86 1.25 3.44
C ARG A 60 -0.49 0.59 3.65
N ASP A 61 0.59 1.26 3.29
CA ASP A 61 1.95 0.77 3.58
C ASP A 61 2.25 0.79 5.09
N VAL A 62 1.86 1.87 5.79
CA VAL A 62 2.01 1.98 7.25
C VAL A 62 1.20 0.89 7.98
N TYR A 63 0.01 0.53 7.49
CA TYR A 63 -0.74 -0.62 8.01
C TYR A 63 0.11 -1.90 8.03
N ILE A 64 0.91 -2.16 6.99
CA ILE A 64 1.77 -3.35 6.93
C ILE A 64 2.86 -3.31 8.01
N ARG A 65 3.42 -2.13 8.27
CA ARG A 65 4.42 -1.90 9.32
C ARG A 65 3.82 -2.18 10.70
N ILE A 66 2.66 -1.60 10.98
CA ILE A 66 1.95 -1.78 12.26
C ILE A 66 1.46 -3.22 12.44
N ALA A 67 0.98 -3.87 11.39
CA ALA A 67 0.61 -5.28 11.43
C ALA A 67 1.82 -6.19 11.73
N SER A 68 3.03 -5.83 11.26
CA SER A 68 4.27 -6.55 11.59
C SER A 68 4.63 -6.39 13.07
N LEU A 69 4.51 -5.18 13.62
CA LEU A 69 4.62 -4.94 15.06
C LEU A 69 3.60 -5.79 15.84
N LEU A 70 2.33 -5.81 15.42
CA LEU A 70 1.28 -6.61 16.07
C LEU A 70 1.63 -8.10 16.08
N LYS A 71 2.13 -8.65 14.96
CA LYS A 71 2.61 -10.04 14.90
C LYS A 71 3.73 -10.33 15.89
N THR A 72 4.60 -9.35 16.17
CA THR A 72 5.63 -9.48 17.21
C THR A 72 5.02 -9.45 18.61
N LEU A 73 4.07 -8.56 18.89
CA LEU A 73 3.37 -8.48 20.18
C LEU A 73 2.58 -9.77 20.49
N LEU A 74 1.91 -10.33 19.49
CA LEU A 74 1.12 -11.56 19.58
C LEU A 74 1.92 -12.81 19.98
N LYS A 75 3.25 -12.76 19.89
CA LYS A 75 4.12 -13.84 20.40
C LYS A 75 4.15 -13.90 21.94
N THR A 76 3.71 -12.84 22.62
CA THR A 76 3.83 -12.70 24.08
C THR A 76 2.48 -12.47 24.75
N GLU A 77 1.66 -11.56 24.23
CA GLU A 77 0.37 -11.17 24.82
C GLU A 77 -0.74 -11.16 23.76
N GLU A 78 -1.99 -11.23 24.19
CA GLU A 78 -3.14 -11.06 23.29
C GLU A 78 -3.35 -9.59 22.95
N TRP A 79 -3.17 -9.26 21.68
CA TRP A 79 -3.38 -7.93 21.12
C TRP A 79 -4.37 -7.97 19.95
N VAL A 80 -5.07 -6.87 19.73
CA VAL A 80 -5.89 -6.65 18.53
C VAL A 80 -5.53 -5.29 17.95
N LEU A 81 -5.43 -5.22 16.62
CA LEU A 81 -5.24 -3.96 15.91
C LEU A 81 -6.59 -3.31 15.65
N VAL A 82 -6.75 -2.09 16.16
CA VAL A 82 -7.91 -1.25 15.85
C VAL A 82 -7.60 -0.48 14.57
N LEU A 83 -8.46 -0.65 13.57
CA LEU A 83 -8.30 -0.04 12.27
C LEU A 83 -8.64 1.46 12.33
N PRO A 84 -7.72 2.37 11.95
CA PRO A 84 -7.98 3.80 12.01
C PRO A 84 -8.99 4.22 10.94
N PRO A 85 -10.12 4.87 11.30
CA PRO A 85 -11.10 5.29 10.33
C PRO A 85 -10.49 6.19 9.24
N TRP A 86 -10.92 5.99 8.00
CA TRP A 86 -10.48 6.84 6.91
C TRP A 86 -11.19 8.19 6.97
N GLY A 87 -10.48 9.26 6.61
CA GLY A 87 -11.03 10.61 6.64
C GLY A 87 -10.08 11.62 6.01
N ARG A 88 -10.62 12.81 5.67
CA ARG A 88 -9.94 14.02 5.16
C ARG A 88 -8.48 13.84 4.72
N LEU A 89 -8.27 13.04 3.68
CA LEU A 89 -6.95 12.90 3.07
C LEU A 89 -6.69 14.08 2.14
N TYR A 90 -5.46 14.57 2.09
CA TYR A 90 -5.08 15.72 1.25
C TYR A 90 -5.42 15.52 -0.25
N HIS A 91 -5.52 14.27 -0.70
CA HIS A 91 -5.85 13.95 -2.09
C HIS A 91 -7.34 13.68 -2.34
N TRP A 92 -8.18 13.68 -1.32
CA TRP A 92 -9.63 13.54 -1.48
C TRP A 92 -10.19 14.88 -1.95
N GLN A 93 -10.75 14.85 -3.16
CA GLN A 93 -10.99 16.03 -3.99
C GLN A 93 -12.45 16.45 -4.00
N SER A 94 -13.31 15.64 -3.38
CA SER A 94 -14.75 15.82 -3.42
C SER A 94 -15.19 16.47 -2.09
N PRO A 95 -15.10 17.81 -1.96
CA PRO A 95 -15.43 18.51 -0.71
C PRO A 95 -16.93 18.43 -0.38
N ASP A 96 -17.76 18.21 -1.41
CA ASP A 96 -19.22 18.22 -1.31
C ASP A 96 -19.78 16.90 -0.76
N ILE A 97 -18.94 15.87 -0.57
CA ILE A 97 -19.33 14.61 0.07
C ILE A 97 -18.67 14.46 1.44
N HIS A 98 -19.44 13.98 2.41
CA HIS A 98 -18.93 13.72 3.75
C HIS A 98 -17.98 12.51 3.73
N GLN A 99 -16.68 12.77 3.96
CA GLN A 99 -15.61 11.77 3.89
C GLN A 99 -14.75 11.79 5.16
N VAL A 100 -15.35 11.44 6.29
CA VAL A 100 -14.69 11.30 7.59
C VAL A 100 -15.34 10.14 8.34
N ARG A 101 -14.60 9.51 9.26
CA ARG A 101 -15.05 8.35 10.04
C ARG A 101 -15.47 7.14 9.18
N ILE A 102 -14.89 6.99 7.99
CA ILE A 102 -15.23 5.90 7.07
C ILE A 102 -14.57 4.60 7.58
N PRO A 103 -15.33 3.51 7.79
CA PRO A 103 -14.76 2.24 8.25
C PRO A 103 -13.93 1.56 7.15
N TRP A 104 -13.07 0.63 7.54
CA TRP A 104 -12.24 -0.11 6.58
C TRP A 104 -13.05 -1.06 5.70
N SER A 105 -14.18 -1.56 6.19
CA SER A 105 -15.12 -2.40 5.43
C SER A 105 -15.63 -1.78 4.13
N GLU A 106 -15.63 -0.45 4.00
CA GLU A 106 -15.96 0.24 2.73
C GLU A 106 -14.88 0.01 1.65
N PHE A 107 -13.64 -0.29 2.04
CA PHE A 107 -12.50 -0.39 1.12
C PHE A 107 -11.85 -1.77 1.07
N PHE A 108 -11.88 -2.52 2.18
CA PHE A 108 -11.19 -3.80 2.34
C PHE A 108 -12.09 -4.87 2.96
N ASP A 109 -11.85 -6.11 2.57
CA ASP A 109 -12.52 -7.28 3.13
C ASP A 109 -11.96 -7.60 4.54
N LEU A 110 -12.72 -7.25 5.59
CA LEU A 110 -12.30 -7.49 6.97
C LEU A 110 -12.02 -8.97 7.31
N PRO A 111 -12.80 -9.96 6.82
CA PRO A 111 -12.46 -11.37 7.00
C PRO A 111 -11.08 -11.73 6.43
N SER A 112 -10.71 -11.18 5.27
CA SER A 112 -9.39 -11.37 4.68
C SER A 112 -8.27 -10.79 5.54
N LEU A 113 -8.44 -9.59 6.09
CA LEU A 113 -7.49 -8.99 7.04
C LEU A 113 -7.36 -9.86 8.31
N ASN A 114 -8.49 -10.32 8.87
CA ASN A 114 -8.55 -11.14 10.08
C ASN A 114 -7.86 -12.51 9.95
N LYS A 115 -7.72 -13.05 8.73
CA LYS A 115 -6.91 -14.26 8.48
C LYS A 115 -5.40 -14.04 8.70
N ASN A 116 -4.92 -12.80 8.64
CA ASN A 116 -3.50 -12.48 8.84
C ASN A 116 -3.20 -12.05 10.28
N ILE A 117 -4.01 -11.14 10.83
CA ILE A 117 -3.90 -10.62 12.19
C ILE A 117 -5.28 -10.29 12.75
N PRO A 118 -5.52 -10.37 14.07
CA PRO A 118 -6.77 -9.92 14.67
C PRO A 118 -6.96 -8.42 14.47
N VAL A 119 -8.02 -8.04 13.76
CA VAL A 119 -8.39 -6.65 13.49
C VAL A 119 -9.84 -6.37 13.85
N ILE A 120 -10.10 -5.17 14.35
CA ILE A 120 -11.46 -4.65 14.61
C ILE A 120 -11.58 -3.22 14.10
N GLU A 121 -12.80 -2.80 13.77
CA GLU A 121 -13.09 -1.41 13.44
C GLU A 121 -13.04 -0.53 14.71
N TYR A 122 -12.86 0.78 14.54
CA TYR A 122 -12.76 1.71 15.65
C TYR A 122 -14.03 1.80 16.51
N GLU A 123 -15.22 1.76 15.90
CA GLU A 123 -16.48 1.78 16.65
C GLU A 123 -16.65 0.50 17.49
N GLN A 124 -16.17 -0.64 17.00
CA GLN A 124 -16.14 -1.89 17.78
C GLN A 124 -15.21 -1.76 18.99
N PHE A 125 -14.05 -1.10 18.84
CA PHE A 125 -13.18 -0.79 19.97
C PHE A 125 -13.91 0.04 21.04
N ILE A 126 -14.65 1.09 20.67
CA ILE A 126 -15.43 1.91 21.62
C ILE A 126 -16.42 1.05 22.41
N ALA A 127 -17.12 0.14 21.73
CA ALA A 127 -18.09 -0.74 22.35
C ALA A 127 -17.44 -1.74 23.33
N GLU A 128 -16.28 -2.30 22.98
CA GLU A 128 -15.61 -3.35 23.77
C GLU A 128 -14.73 -2.81 24.91
N SER A 129 -14.17 -1.61 24.76
CA SER A 129 -13.29 -1.00 25.78
C SER A 129 -14.07 -0.33 26.91
N GLY A 130 -15.36 -0.02 26.68
CA GLY A 130 -16.23 0.69 27.61
C GLY A 130 -16.30 2.21 27.37
N GLY A 131 -15.76 2.71 26.25
CA GLY A 131 -15.88 4.10 25.83
C GLY A 131 -14.77 4.57 24.88
N PRO A 132 -14.82 5.82 24.40
CA PRO A 132 -13.83 6.35 23.45
C PRO A 132 -12.56 6.85 24.16
N PHE A 133 -12.03 6.05 25.09
CA PHE A 133 -10.85 6.37 25.89
C PHE A 133 -9.65 5.53 25.46
N ILE A 134 -8.54 6.19 25.19
CA ILE A 134 -7.25 5.56 24.88
C ILE A 134 -6.33 5.80 26.08
N ASP A 135 -5.83 4.73 26.70
CA ASP A 135 -5.07 4.83 27.96
C ASP A 135 -3.74 5.56 27.75
N GLN A 136 -3.03 5.24 26.66
CA GLN A 136 -1.72 5.81 26.35
C GLN A 136 -1.61 6.18 24.87
N VAL A 137 -1.22 7.42 24.60
CA VAL A 137 -0.83 7.89 23.27
C VAL A 137 0.68 8.13 23.27
N TYR A 138 1.38 7.50 22.33
CA TYR A 138 2.77 7.80 22.03
C TYR A 138 2.86 8.52 20.70
N VAL A 139 3.33 9.77 20.72
CA VAL A 139 3.62 10.53 19.50
C VAL A 139 5.04 10.17 19.06
N LEU A 140 5.15 9.47 17.92
CA LEU A 140 6.45 9.08 17.39
C LEU A 140 7.13 10.28 16.72
N GLN A 141 8.42 10.42 16.97
CA GLN A 141 9.24 11.51 16.44
C GLN A 141 10.65 11.00 16.13
N SER A 142 11.43 11.79 15.40
CA SER A 142 12.86 11.54 15.24
C SER A 142 13.63 11.86 16.53
N TYR A 143 14.89 11.42 16.60
CA TYR A 143 15.81 11.94 17.62
C TYR A 143 16.21 13.37 17.26
N ALA A 144 16.09 14.30 18.19
CA ALA A 144 16.37 15.73 17.98
C ALA A 144 17.85 15.97 17.59
N GLU A 145 18.74 15.14 18.11
CA GLU A 145 20.16 15.11 17.79
C GLU A 145 20.48 14.57 16.38
N GLY A 146 19.50 13.98 15.68
CA GLY A 146 19.70 13.29 14.41
C GLY A 146 20.60 12.06 14.56
N TRP A 147 21.35 11.75 13.50
CA TRP A 147 22.40 10.72 13.51
C TRP A 147 23.60 11.19 12.71
N LYS A 148 24.79 10.70 13.06
CA LYS A 148 26.02 10.92 12.26
C LYS A 148 26.14 9.82 11.21
N GLU A 149 26.81 10.12 10.10
CA GLU A 149 27.08 9.12 9.07
C GLU A 149 27.81 7.90 9.67
N GLY A 150 27.33 6.70 9.38
CA GLY A 150 27.86 5.44 9.94
C GLY A 150 27.41 5.08 11.36
N THR A 151 26.54 5.87 12.01
CA THR A 151 26.06 5.64 13.39
C THR A 151 24.56 5.35 13.48
N TRP A 152 23.94 4.91 12.39
CA TRP A 152 22.52 4.55 12.41
C TRP A 152 22.33 3.25 13.19
N GLU A 153 21.50 3.30 14.21
CA GLU A 153 21.15 2.18 15.08
C GLU A 153 19.64 2.15 15.31
N GLU A 154 19.08 0.95 15.47
CA GLU A 154 17.68 0.83 15.86
C GLU A 154 17.53 1.08 17.36
N LYS A 155 16.69 2.05 17.71
CA LYS A 155 16.42 2.44 19.10
C LYS A 155 15.10 3.18 19.24
N VAL A 156 14.55 3.09 20.45
CA VAL A 156 13.34 3.79 20.86
C VAL A 156 13.51 4.27 22.29
N ASP A 157 13.28 5.56 22.52
CA ASP A 157 13.42 6.18 23.83
C ASP A 157 12.27 7.16 24.09
N GLU A 158 11.78 7.18 25.32
CA GLU A 158 10.91 8.26 25.77
C GLU A 158 11.72 9.56 25.88
N ARG A 159 11.27 10.59 25.16
CA ARG A 159 11.95 11.88 25.04
C ARG A 159 10.95 13.02 25.14
N PRO A 160 11.41 14.24 25.50
CA PRO A 160 10.57 15.43 25.39
C PRO A 160 10.03 15.58 23.97
N CYS A 161 8.76 15.98 23.86
CA CYS A 161 8.13 16.25 22.57
C CYS A 161 8.84 17.40 21.86
N ILE A 162 9.23 17.19 20.60
CA ILE A 162 9.92 18.19 19.77
C ILE A 162 8.93 19.27 19.33
N ASP A 163 7.82 18.84 18.74
CA ASP A 163 6.73 19.74 18.34
C ASP A 163 5.75 19.95 19.48
N ARG A 164 5.03 21.08 19.47
CA ARG A 164 3.96 21.33 20.43
C ARG A 164 2.82 20.34 20.20
N VAL A 165 2.74 19.32 21.03
CA VAL A 165 1.62 18.39 21.06
C VAL A 165 0.39 19.13 21.61
N LEU A 166 -0.66 19.25 20.79
CA LEU A 166 -1.95 19.75 21.27
C LEU A 166 -2.50 18.73 22.26
N GLN A 167 -2.58 19.16 23.52
CA GLN A 167 -2.86 18.35 24.71
C GLN A 167 -4.24 17.69 24.63
N VAL A 168 -4.31 16.36 24.84
CA VAL A 168 -5.47 15.52 25.26
C VAL A 168 -6.69 15.48 24.31
N LEU A 169 -6.98 16.57 23.59
CA LEU A 169 -7.98 16.74 22.55
C LEU A 169 -7.27 16.66 21.18
N GLY A 170 -6.91 15.43 20.80
CA GLY A 170 -6.33 15.13 19.48
C GLY A 170 -7.39 15.12 18.37
N TRP A 171 -6.93 14.98 17.13
CA TRP A 171 -7.81 14.80 15.96
C TRP A 171 -8.66 13.52 16.04
N PHE A 172 -8.08 12.42 16.52
CA PHE A 172 -8.72 11.11 16.73
C PHE A 172 -9.69 10.70 15.61
N TRP A 173 -9.21 10.77 14.36
CA TRP A 173 -9.95 10.40 13.14
C TRP A 173 -11.30 11.13 12.96
N GLY A 174 -11.44 12.30 13.59
CA GLY A 174 -12.64 13.13 13.54
C GLY A 174 -13.69 12.77 14.60
N TYR A 175 -13.39 11.91 15.56
CA TYR A 175 -14.24 11.62 16.72
C TYR A 175 -13.96 12.62 17.85
N GLU A 176 -14.87 13.58 18.02
CA GLU A 176 -14.75 14.68 18.99
C GLU A 176 -14.91 14.20 20.45
N GLU A 177 -15.46 13.01 20.65
CA GLU A 177 -15.65 12.34 21.93
C GLU A 177 -14.39 11.62 22.43
N THR A 178 -13.43 11.33 21.55
CA THR A 178 -12.27 10.50 21.87
C THR A 178 -11.23 11.23 22.70
N ARG A 179 -10.72 10.59 23.74
CA ARG A 179 -9.73 11.18 24.67
C ARG A 179 -8.57 10.24 24.90
N GLY A 180 -7.35 10.77 24.83
CA GLY A 180 -6.15 10.09 25.33
C GLY A 180 -5.93 10.43 26.81
N LEU A 181 -5.89 9.43 27.69
CA LEU A 181 -5.72 9.62 29.14
C LEU A 181 -4.29 10.08 29.48
N ASN A 182 -3.30 9.50 28.81
CA ASN A 182 -1.90 9.91 28.92
C ASN A 182 -1.29 10.12 27.53
N VAL A 183 -0.42 11.12 27.40
CA VAL A 183 0.26 11.47 26.15
C VAL A 183 1.73 11.73 26.43
N SER A 184 2.60 10.99 25.75
CA SER A 184 4.05 11.27 25.75
C SER A 184 4.65 11.02 24.36
N CYS A 185 5.92 11.40 24.19
CA CYS A 185 6.61 11.32 22.90
C CYS A 185 7.72 10.26 22.93
N LEU A 186 7.81 9.48 21.87
CA LEU A 186 8.88 8.50 21.68
C LEU A 186 9.74 8.92 20.49
N SER A 187 11.02 9.17 20.73
CA SER A 187 11.99 9.26 19.65
C SER A 187 12.32 7.86 19.17
N VAL A 188 12.15 7.60 17.88
CA VAL A 188 12.33 6.28 17.29
C VAL A 188 13.20 6.33 16.03
N GLN A 189 14.05 5.32 15.90
CA GLN A 189 14.83 4.98 14.71
C GLN A 189 14.75 3.46 14.55
N GLY A 190 14.25 2.99 13.40
CA GLY A 190 14.26 1.56 13.08
C GLY A 190 12.93 1.01 12.61
N SER A 191 12.91 -0.31 12.53
CA SER A 191 11.78 -1.12 12.11
C SER A 191 10.62 -1.08 13.13
N ALA A 192 9.39 -1.31 12.69
CA ALA A 192 8.21 -1.21 13.55
C ALA A 192 8.29 -2.07 14.82
N SER A 193 8.88 -3.27 14.74
CA SER A 193 9.03 -4.16 15.89
C SER A 193 9.99 -3.64 16.97
N ILE A 194 10.78 -2.58 16.73
CA ILE A 194 11.66 -1.97 17.75
C ILE A 194 10.87 -1.45 18.96
N VAL A 195 9.60 -1.09 18.76
CA VAL A 195 8.71 -0.55 19.79
C VAL A 195 8.11 -1.67 20.67
N ALA A 196 8.15 -2.92 20.24
CA ALA A 196 7.49 -4.04 20.94
C ALA A 196 7.96 -4.23 22.40
N PRO A 197 9.26 -4.17 22.74
CA PRO A 197 9.70 -4.31 24.13
C PRO A 197 9.13 -3.24 25.05
N LEU A 198 8.99 -2.01 24.57
CA LEU A 198 8.38 -0.90 25.32
C LEU A 198 6.91 -1.18 25.59
N LEU A 199 6.16 -1.61 24.57
CA LEU A 199 4.72 -1.91 24.70
C LEU A 199 4.44 -3.08 25.64
N LEU A 200 5.35 -4.08 25.68
CA LEU A 200 5.19 -5.26 26.53
C LEU A 200 5.67 -5.04 27.97
N ARG A 201 6.74 -4.28 28.19
CA ARG A 201 7.39 -4.18 29.51
C ARG A 201 7.15 -2.88 30.25
N ASN A 202 7.03 -1.76 29.53
CA ASN A 202 7.08 -0.44 30.12
C ASN A 202 5.68 0.17 30.31
N THR A 203 4.63 -0.47 29.80
CA THR A 203 3.27 0.04 29.92
C THR A 203 2.28 -1.08 30.24
N SER A 204 1.46 -0.85 31.27
CA SER A 204 0.30 -1.68 31.63
C SER A 204 -0.99 -1.22 30.95
N ALA A 205 -0.91 -0.22 30.05
CA ALA A 205 -2.06 0.33 29.34
C ALA A 205 -2.78 -0.75 28.54
N ARG A 206 -4.12 -0.79 28.66
CA ARG A 206 -4.96 -1.72 27.90
C ARG A 206 -5.10 -1.25 26.45
N SER A 207 -5.14 0.05 26.21
CA SER A 207 -5.18 0.62 24.86
C SER A 207 -4.01 1.58 24.62
N VAL A 208 -3.24 1.34 23.56
CA VAL A 208 -2.08 2.15 23.18
C VAL A 208 -2.22 2.64 21.75
N MET A 209 -2.11 3.95 21.55
CA MET A 209 -2.09 4.58 20.23
C MET A 209 -0.67 5.04 19.86
N LEU A 210 -0.20 4.66 18.68
CA LEU A 210 1.02 5.18 18.08
C LEU A 210 0.67 6.25 17.04
N ASP A 211 0.78 7.52 17.40
CA ASP A 211 0.64 8.60 16.43
C ASP A 211 1.94 8.79 15.64
N ARG A 212 1.84 9.32 14.43
CA ARG A 212 2.98 9.52 13.50
C ARG A 212 3.69 8.20 13.15
N ALA A 213 2.90 7.15 12.94
CA ALA A 213 3.37 5.80 12.65
C ALA A 213 4.24 5.69 11.38
N GLU A 214 4.25 6.69 10.49
CA GLU A 214 5.14 6.74 9.34
C GLU A 214 6.64 6.75 9.70
N ASN A 215 6.99 7.13 10.93
CA ASN A 215 8.38 7.12 11.44
C ASN A 215 8.94 5.70 11.61
N LEU A 216 8.09 4.68 11.67
CA LEU A 216 8.52 3.28 11.77
C LEU A 216 8.81 2.72 10.38
N LEU A 217 9.89 1.95 10.24
CA LEU A 217 10.24 1.26 9.00
C LEU A 217 9.63 -0.15 8.95
N HIS A 218 9.70 -0.81 7.79
CA HIS A 218 9.36 -2.23 7.66
C HIS A 218 10.43 -3.11 8.31
N ASP A 219 10.02 -4.14 9.06
CA ASP A 219 10.95 -5.12 9.66
C ASP A 219 11.78 -5.87 8.61
N HIS A 220 11.11 -6.45 7.61
CA HIS A 220 11.78 -7.11 6.49
C HIS A 220 10.97 -6.95 5.21
N TYR A 221 11.23 -5.85 4.52
CA TYR A 221 10.55 -5.51 3.27
C TYR A 221 10.73 -6.61 2.21
N GLY A 222 9.62 -7.01 1.57
CA GLY A 222 9.63 -8.08 0.56
C GLY A 222 9.74 -9.51 1.11
N GLY A 223 9.82 -9.69 2.44
CA GLY A 223 9.78 -11.01 3.07
C GLY A 223 8.38 -11.65 3.09
N LYS A 224 8.31 -12.90 3.54
CA LYS A 224 7.04 -13.63 3.69
C LYS A 224 6.02 -12.87 4.53
N GLU A 225 6.41 -12.38 5.71
CA GLU A 225 5.48 -11.69 6.62
C GLU A 225 4.94 -10.37 6.04
N TYR A 226 5.78 -9.63 5.32
CA TYR A 226 5.37 -8.47 4.54
C TYR A 226 4.33 -8.87 3.48
N TRP A 227 4.61 -9.92 2.71
CA TRP A 227 3.71 -10.37 1.66
C TRP A 227 2.40 -10.95 2.19
N ASP A 228 2.41 -11.72 3.28
CA ASP A 228 1.18 -12.24 3.87
C ASP A 228 0.27 -11.11 4.34
N THR A 229 0.83 -10.09 5.00
CA THR A 229 0.08 -8.90 5.37
C THR A 229 -0.41 -8.15 4.13
N ARG A 230 0.44 -7.93 3.13
CA ARG A 230 0.05 -7.25 1.89
C ARG A 230 -1.06 -8.00 1.14
N ARG A 231 -1.04 -9.32 1.14
CA ARG A 231 -2.04 -10.20 0.50
C ARG A 231 -3.36 -10.22 1.21
N SER A 232 -3.35 -10.06 2.53
CA SER A 232 -4.56 -9.99 3.34
C SER A 232 -5.41 -8.75 3.05
N MET A 233 -4.80 -7.69 2.50
CA MET A 233 -5.49 -6.45 2.07
C MET A 233 -6.22 -6.64 0.74
N VAL A 234 -7.20 -7.55 0.73
CA VAL A 234 -8.14 -7.76 -0.38
C VAL A 234 -9.16 -6.62 -0.39
N PHE A 235 -9.40 -6.02 -1.56
CA PHE A 235 -10.40 -4.96 -1.68
C PHE A 235 -11.82 -5.48 -1.43
N ALA A 236 -12.69 -4.62 -0.90
CA ALA A 236 -14.09 -4.92 -0.66
C ALA A 236 -14.77 -5.46 -1.92
N ARG A 237 -15.64 -6.46 -1.76
CA ARG A 237 -16.25 -7.19 -2.89
C ARG A 237 -16.97 -6.25 -3.87
N HIS A 238 -17.78 -5.32 -3.35
CA HIS A 238 -18.54 -4.40 -4.17
C HIS A 238 -17.65 -3.53 -5.09
N LEU A 239 -16.45 -3.14 -4.63
CA LEU A 239 -15.49 -2.37 -5.46
C LEU A 239 -14.86 -3.24 -6.55
N ARG A 240 -14.58 -4.51 -6.25
CA ARG A 240 -14.06 -5.48 -7.25
C ARG A 240 -15.11 -5.73 -8.33
N GLU A 241 -16.35 -5.96 -7.94
CA GLU A 241 -17.46 -6.21 -8.86
C GLU A 241 -17.68 -5.05 -9.83
N VAL A 242 -17.63 -3.79 -9.37
CA VAL A 242 -17.71 -2.60 -10.23
C VAL A 242 -16.52 -2.53 -11.19
N GLY A 243 -15.32 -2.82 -10.70
CA GLY A 243 -14.12 -2.87 -11.54
C GLY A 243 -14.17 -3.98 -12.60
N ASP A 244 -14.70 -5.15 -12.27
CA ASP A 244 -14.89 -6.28 -13.17
C ASP A 244 -15.98 -6.03 -14.21
N GLU A 245 -17.07 -5.39 -13.79
CA GLU A 245 -18.13 -4.92 -14.69
C GLU A 245 -17.57 -3.92 -15.71
N PHE A 246 -16.76 -2.95 -15.25
CA PHE A 246 -16.11 -1.99 -16.13
C PHE A 246 -15.15 -2.67 -17.11
N ARG A 247 -14.30 -3.59 -16.62
CA ARG A 247 -13.37 -4.40 -17.43
C ARG A 247 -14.12 -5.16 -18.52
N SER A 248 -15.21 -5.83 -18.16
CA SER A 248 -16.03 -6.61 -19.08
C SER A 248 -16.64 -5.71 -20.17
N ARG A 249 -17.32 -4.63 -19.77
CA ARG A 249 -18.06 -3.75 -20.67
C ARG A 249 -17.18 -2.92 -21.59
N HIS A 250 -16.11 -2.34 -21.07
CA HIS A 250 -15.34 -1.32 -21.79
C HIS A 250 -14.00 -1.84 -22.31
N LEU A 251 -13.42 -2.87 -21.69
CA LEU A 251 -12.05 -3.32 -21.96
C LEU A 251 -11.98 -4.73 -22.55
N ASN A 252 -13.12 -5.42 -22.74
CA ASN A 252 -13.16 -6.81 -23.23
C ASN A 252 -12.27 -7.73 -22.38
N SER A 253 -12.35 -7.56 -21.06
CA SER A 253 -11.48 -8.17 -20.06
C SER A 253 -12.31 -8.87 -19.01
N THR A 254 -11.98 -10.14 -18.75
CA THR A 254 -12.59 -10.98 -17.71
C THR A 254 -11.50 -11.92 -17.17
N ASP A 255 -11.61 -12.34 -15.92
CA ASP A 255 -10.58 -13.19 -15.29
C ASP A 255 -10.29 -14.47 -16.08
N ASP A 256 -11.32 -15.11 -16.67
CA ASP A 256 -11.18 -16.29 -17.51
C ASP A 256 -10.42 -15.99 -18.82
N ALA A 257 -10.80 -14.93 -19.54
CA ALA A 257 -10.14 -14.54 -20.79
C ALA A 257 -8.69 -14.05 -20.56
N ASP A 258 -8.47 -13.40 -19.41
CA ASP A 258 -7.21 -12.77 -19.03
C ASP A 258 -6.26 -13.76 -18.32
N ARG A 259 -6.72 -15.00 -18.08
CA ARG A 259 -6.01 -16.05 -17.32
C ARG A 259 -5.55 -15.56 -15.95
N ILE A 260 -6.43 -14.86 -15.24
CA ILE A 260 -6.20 -14.38 -13.88
C ILE A 260 -7.12 -15.19 -12.97
N PRO A 261 -6.74 -16.43 -12.58
CA PRO A 261 -7.58 -17.21 -11.68
C PRO A 261 -7.68 -16.50 -10.33
N PHE A 262 -8.91 -16.27 -9.88
CA PHE A 262 -9.17 -15.66 -8.59
C PHE A 262 -9.56 -16.69 -7.53
N GLN A 263 -9.17 -16.43 -6.29
CA GLN A 263 -9.52 -17.26 -5.14
C GLN A 263 -9.88 -16.33 -3.97
N GLU A 264 -11.11 -16.44 -3.46
CA GLU A 264 -11.62 -15.59 -2.38
C GLU A 264 -10.80 -15.76 -1.10
N ASP A 265 -10.35 -16.99 -0.81
CA ASP A 265 -9.41 -17.23 0.28
C ASP A 265 -7.97 -16.95 -0.15
N TRP A 266 -7.50 -15.72 0.11
CA TRP A 266 -6.16 -15.28 -0.27
C TRP A 266 -5.07 -16.25 0.22
N THR A 267 -5.24 -16.91 1.36
CA THR A 267 -4.23 -17.86 1.89
C THR A 267 -4.00 -19.06 0.96
N LYS A 268 -5.02 -19.43 0.17
CA LYS A 268 -4.99 -20.54 -0.79
C LYS A 268 -4.65 -20.09 -2.21
N MET A 269 -4.65 -18.78 -2.48
CA MET A 269 -4.31 -18.23 -3.78
C MET A 269 -2.82 -18.41 -4.07
N LYS A 270 -2.47 -19.44 -4.85
CA LYS A 270 -1.12 -19.71 -5.32
C LYS A 270 -1.13 -19.73 -6.84
N VAL A 271 -0.32 -18.87 -7.44
CA VAL A 271 -0.20 -18.74 -8.89
C VAL A 271 1.27 -18.86 -9.28
N LYS A 272 1.55 -19.42 -10.45
CA LYS A 272 2.93 -19.46 -10.97
C LYS A 272 3.30 -18.05 -11.44
N LEU A 273 4.47 -17.55 -11.07
CA LEU A 273 4.95 -16.25 -11.53
C LEU A 273 4.91 -16.19 -13.07
N GLY A 274 4.35 -15.10 -13.61
CA GLY A 274 4.24 -14.90 -15.06
C GLY A 274 3.17 -15.75 -15.77
N SER A 275 2.29 -16.44 -15.03
CA SER A 275 1.19 -17.21 -15.65
C SER A 275 -0.02 -16.36 -16.05
N ALA A 276 -0.22 -15.21 -15.40
CA ALA A 276 -1.27 -14.26 -15.71
C ALA A 276 -1.01 -13.59 -17.08
N LEU A 277 -2.05 -13.52 -17.92
CA LEU A 277 -1.97 -12.91 -19.25
C LEU A 277 -2.46 -11.45 -19.25
N GLY A 278 -3.48 -11.12 -18.47
CA GLY A 278 -4.09 -9.78 -18.40
C GLY A 278 -5.08 -9.50 -19.54
N GLY A 279 -5.87 -8.44 -19.39
CA GLY A 279 -6.82 -7.99 -20.39
C GLY A 279 -6.17 -7.39 -21.63
N PRO A 280 -6.90 -7.26 -22.76
CA PRO A 280 -6.37 -6.75 -24.01
C PRO A 280 -6.29 -5.20 -24.04
N TYR A 281 -5.73 -4.61 -22.99
CA TYR A 281 -5.54 -3.16 -22.86
C TYR A 281 -4.26 -2.82 -22.09
N LEU A 282 -3.77 -1.60 -22.30
CA LEU A 282 -2.68 -1.02 -21.52
C LEU A 282 -3.25 -0.30 -20.30
N GLY A 283 -2.76 -0.60 -19.09
CA GLY A 283 -3.12 0.14 -17.87
C GLY A 283 -2.07 1.20 -17.58
N VAL A 284 -2.49 2.46 -17.45
CA VAL A 284 -1.59 3.59 -17.17
C VAL A 284 -2.07 4.35 -15.95
N HIS A 285 -1.18 4.54 -14.98
CA HIS A 285 -1.40 5.48 -13.89
C HIS A 285 -0.60 6.77 -14.14
N LEU A 286 -1.28 7.90 -14.29
CA LEU A 286 -0.70 9.23 -14.48
C LEU A 286 -0.98 10.11 -13.26
N ARG A 287 0.02 10.26 -12.41
CA ARG A 287 -0.02 11.18 -11.26
C ARG A 287 0.40 12.58 -11.70
N ARG A 288 -0.47 13.58 -11.53
CA ARG A 288 -0.29 14.95 -12.01
C ARG A 288 -0.18 15.94 -10.85
N LYS A 289 -1.24 16.14 -10.06
CA LYS A 289 -1.45 17.33 -9.21
C LYS A 289 -0.23 17.89 -8.48
N ASP A 290 -0.01 17.44 -7.24
CA ASP A 290 1.06 17.88 -6.35
C ASP A 290 2.45 17.53 -6.91
N PHE A 291 2.51 16.46 -7.69
CA PHE A 291 3.72 16.01 -8.38
C PHE A 291 4.24 17.02 -9.41
N ILE A 292 3.36 17.75 -10.12
CA ILE A 292 3.76 18.85 -11.01
C ILE A 292 4.39 20.01 -10.23
N TRP A 293 4.18 20.16 -8.92
CA TRP A 293 4.80 21.25 -8.16
C TRP A 293 6.06 20.77 -7.43
N GLY A 294 6.03 19.55 -6.88
CA GLY A 294 7.13 18.97 -6.12
C GLY A 294 8.21 18.26 -6.96
N HIS A 295 7.88 17.78 -8.16
CA HIS A 295 8.73 16.87 -8.94
C HIS A 295 8.66 17.13 -10.47
N ARG A 296 8.64 18.41 -10.89
CA ARG A 296 8.49 18.82 -12.31
C ARG A 296 9.38 18.08 -13.30
N GLU A 297 10.63 17.85 -12.91
CA GLU A 297 11.64 17.25 -13.78
C GLU A 297 11.46 15.73 -13.94
N ASP A 298 10.71 15.08 -13.03
CA ASP A 298 10.47 13.64 -13.03
C ASP A 298 9.09 13.25 -13.63
N VAL A 299 8.23 14.24 -13.95
CA VAL A 299 6.87 14.03 -14.51
C VAL A 299 6.84 14.38 -16.00
N PRO A 300 6.41 13.47 -16.90
CA PRO A 300 6.35 13.77 -18.34
C PRO A 300 5.31 14.86 -18.66
N SER A 301 5.51 15.59 -19.76
CA SER A 301 4.42 16.41 -20.34
C SER A 301 3.28 15.49 -20.83
N LEU A 302 2.08 16.05 -21.05
CA LEU A 302 0.96 15.26 -21.57
C LEU A 302 1.28 14.64 -22.92
N GLU A 303 1.90 15.40 -23.83
CA GLU A 303 2.35 14.91 -25.14
C GLU A 303 3.47 13.88 -25.02
N GLY A 304 4.37 14.04 -24.04
CA GLY A 304 5.40 13.07 -23.72
C GLY A 304 4.79 11.73 -23.27
N ALA A 305 3.84 11.79 -22.34
CA ALA A 305 3.11 10.63 -21.87
C ALA A 305 2.35 9.94 -23.00
N VAL A 306 1.57 10.68 -23.80
CA VAL A 306 0.80 10.14 -24.93
C VAL A 306 1.69 9.49 -25.98
N ARG A 307 2.83 10.10 -26.33
CA ARG A 307 3.80 9.48 -27.24
C ARG A 307 4.31 8.14 -26.71
N LYS A 308 4.63 8.05 -25.41
CA LYS A 308 5.09 6.80 -24.80
C LYS A 308 3.96 5.77 -24.74
N ILE A 309 2.73 6.18 -24.40
CA ILE A 309 1.54 5.31 -24.39
C ILE A 309 1.33 4.68 -25.76
N ARG A 310 1.28 5.47 -26.82
CA ARG A 310 1.11 4.95 -28.19
C ARG A 310 2.24 4.04 -28.64
N SER A 311 3.48 4.35 -28.24
CA SER A 311 4.62 3.48 -28.49
C SER A 311 4.44 2.10 -27.85
N LEU A 312 4.04 2.06 -26.56
CA LEU A 312 3.78 0.81 -25.84
C LEU A 312 2.61 0.03 -26.44
N MET A 313 1.51 0.72 -26.78
CA MET A 313 0.36 0.12 -27.45
C MET A 313 0.75 -0.53 -28.78
N LYS A 314 1.57 0.14 -29.60
CA LYS A 314 2.08 -0.42 -30.86
C LYS A 314 2.98 -1.63 -30.65
N ILE A 315 3.92 -1.55 -29.70
CA ILE A 315 4.86 -2.65 -29.40
C ILE A 315 4.11 -3.91 -28.93
N HIS A 316 3.08 -3.74 -28.12
CA HIS A 316 2.34 -4.83 -27.50
C HIS A 316 1.03 -5.17 -28.21
N GLN A 317 0.76 -4.55 -29.36
CA GLN A 317 -0.43 -4.78 -30.19
C GLN A 317 -1.73 -4.60 -29.39
N LEU A 318 -1.81 -3.51 -28.63
CA LEU A 318 -2.97 -3.15 -27.80
C LEU A 318 -3.70 -1.98 -28.44
N GLU A 319 -5.02 -2.11 -28.60
CA GLU A 319 -5.87 -1.08 -29.21
C GLU A 319 -6.48 -0.14 -28.15
N LYS A 320 -6.63 -0.60 -26.91
CA LYS A 320 -7.24 0.14 -25.80
C LYS A 320 -6.20 0.50 -24.74
N VAL A 321 -6.41 1.64 -24.10
CA VAL A 321 -5.66 2.08 -22.93
C VAL A 321 -6.60 2.58 -21.86
N PHE A 322 -6.48 2.03 -20.65
CA PHE A 322 -7.15 2.52 -19.46
C PHE A 322 -6.23 3.49 -18.72
N VAL A 323 -6.74 4.68 -18.36
CA VAL A 323 -5.96 5.72 -17.70
C VAL A 323 -6.57 6.06 -16.33
N ALA A 324 -5.86 5.71 -15.27
CA ALA A 324 -6.11 6.18 -13.91
C ALA A 324 -5.30 7.46 -13.67
N THR A 325 -5.96 8.57 -13.35
CA THR A 325 -5.28 9.87 -13.16
C THR A 325 -6.01 10.78 -12.20
N ASP A 326 -5.24 11.58 -11.45
CA ASP A 326 -5.73 12.66 -10.61
C ASP A 326 -5.70 14.03 -11.32
N ALA A 327 -5.47 14.04 -12.65
CA ALA A 327 -5.46 15.24 -13.48
C ALA A 327 -6.73 16.08 -13.29
N VAL A 328 -6.55 17.40 -13.23
CA VAL A 328 -7.68 18.34 -13.18
C VAL A 328 -8.43 18.36 -14.51
N ARG A 329 -9.70 18.78 -14.51
CA ARG A 329 -10.57 18.78 -15.69
C ARG A 329 -9.90 19.34 -16.95
N LYS A 330 -9.19 20.46 -16.86
CA LYS A 330 -8.48 21.07 -18.01
C LYS A 330 -7.42 20.14 -18.62
N GLU A 331 -6.56 19.55 -17.79
CA GLU A 331 -5.52 18.60 -18.27
C GLU A 331 -6.17 17.31 -18.79
N TYR A 332 -7.26 16.88 -18.17
CA TYR A 332 -8.00 15.70 -18.63
C TYR A 332 -8.60 15.90 -20.03
N GLU A 333 -9.26 17.04 -20.29
CA GLU A 333 -9.81 17.36 -21.61
C GLU A 333 -8.71 17.44 -22.68
N GLU A 334 -7.54 17.96 -22.32
CA GLU A 334 -6.37 17.99 -23.19
C GLU A 334 -5.83 16.58 -23.47
N LEU A 335 -5.70 15.75 -22.42
CA LEU A 335 -5.30 14.35 -22.56
C LEU A 335 -6.27 13.57 -23.44
N LYS A 336 -7.59 13.79 -23.30
CA LYS A 336 -8.64 13.17 -24.12
C LYS A 336 -8.54 13.56 -25.60
N LYS A 337 -8.15 14.80 -25.89
CA LYS A 337 -7.90 15.26 -27.28
C LYS A 337 -6.65 14.60 -27.87
N LEU A 338 -5.59 14.47 -27.07
CA LEU A 338 -4.34 13.87 -27.52
C LEU A 338 -4.41 12.35 -27.66
N LEU A 339 -5.22 11.69 -26.83
CA LEU A 339 -5.41 10.24 -26.75
C LEU A 339 -6.91 9.85 -26.76
N PRO A 340 -7.63 10.03 -27.90
CA PRO A 340 -9.06 9.73 -27.99
C PRO A 340 -9.42 8.27 -27.70
N GLU A 341 -8.48 7.35 -27.89
CA GLU A 341 -8.61 5.92 -27.61
C GLU A 341 -8.58 5.56 -26.11
N MET A 342 -8.35 6.55 -25.23
CA MET A 342 -8.32 6.30 -23.78
C MET A 342 -9.70 6.02 -23.21
N VAL A 343 -9.73 5.07 -22.27
CA VAL A 343 -10.89 4.74 -21.46
C VAL A 343 -10.56 5.09 -20.01
N ARG A 344 -11.54 5.63 -19.28
CA ARG A 344 -11.40 6.02 -17.87
C ARG A 344 -12.67 5.64 -17.11
N PHE A 345 -12.52 5.29 -15.85
CA PHE A 345 -13.65 5.18 -14.94
C PHE A 345 -14.09 6.59 -14.50
N GLU A 346 -15.26 7.02 -14.95
CA GLU A 346 -15.86 8.32 -14.63
C GLU A 346 -17.10 8.06 -13.75
N PRO A 347 -16.97 8.09 -12.42
CA PRO A 347 -18.11 7.79 -11.54
C PRO A 347 -19.20 8.86 -11.68
N THR A 348 -20.45 8.43 -11.66
CA THR A 348 -21.60 9.31 -11.43
C THR A 348 -21.53 9.93 -10.03
N TRP A 349 -22.35 10.94 -9.78
CA TRP A 349 -22.40 11.57 -8.46
C TRP A 349 -22.86 10.59 -7.37
N GLU A 350 -23.81 9.70 -7.70
CA GLU A 350 -24.29 8.64 -6.82
C GLU A 350 -23.19 7.61 -6.51
N GLU A 351 -22.44 7.17 -7.53
CA GLU A 351 -21.31 6.26 -7.34
C GLU A 351 -20.18 6.91 -6.52
N LEU A 352 -19.93 8.20 -6.71
CA LEU A 352 -18.93 8.94 -5.93
C LEU A 352 -19.36 9.09 -4.47
N GLU A 353 -20.64 9.35 -4.22
CA GLU A 353 -21.19 9.39 -2.86
C GLU A 353 -21.16 8.01 -2.20
N LEU A 354 -21.40 6.94 -2.96
CA LEU A 354 -21.36 5.57 -2.46
C LEU A 354 -19.94 5.11 -2.16
N TYR A 355 -19.04 5.14 -3.15
CA TYR A 355 -17.70 4.57 -3.05
C TYR A 355 -16.67 5.52 -2.43
N LYS A 356 -17.00 6.82 -2.31
CA LYS A 356 -16.08 7.87 -1.86
C LYS A 356 -14.84 7.96 -2.76
N ASP A 357 -13.95 8.92 -2.48
CA ASP A 357 -12.72 9.09 -3.27
C ASP A 357 -11.77 7.88 -3.13
N GLY A 358 -11.78 7.22 -1.96
CA GLY A 358 -10.99 6.02 -1.70
C GLY A 358 -11.44 4.81 -2.55
N GLY A 359 -12.75 4.58 -2.67
CA GLY A 359 -13.29 3.47 -3.45
C GLY A 359 -13.09 3.67 -4.95
N VAL A 360 -13.27 4.90 -5.45
CA VAL A 360 -12.93 5.24 -6.84
C VAL A 360 -11.46 4.98 -7.13
N ALA A 361 -10.56 5.38 -6.22
CA ALA A 361 -9.12 5.10 -6.37
C ALA A 361 -8.79 3.60 -6.32
N ILE A 362 -9.56 2.81 -5.58
CA ILE A 362 -9.45 1.34 -5.56
C ILE A 362 -9.92 0.73 -6.88
N ILE A 363 -11.04 1.20 -7.43
CA ILE A 363 -11.56 0.74 -8.72
C ILE A 363 -10.54 1.02 -9.83
N ASP A 364 -9.96 2.23 -9.87
CA ASP A 364 -8.87 2.58 -10.78
C ASP A 364 -7.67 1.63 -10.64
N GLN A 365 -7.23 1.35 -9.39
CA GLN A 365 -6.13 0.42 -9.13
C GLN A 365 -6.47 -1.01 -9.55
N TRP A 366 -7.70 -1.45 -9.30
CA TRP A 366 -8.20 -2.77 -9.67
C TRP A 366 -8.15 -2.95 -11.17
N ILE A 367 -8.76 -2.04 -11.93
CA ILE A 367 -8.75 -2.09 -13.40
C ILE A 367 -7.31 -2.02 -13.93
N CYS A 368 -6.47 -1.13 -13.41
CA CYS A 368 -5.07 -1.07 -13.82
C CYS A 368 -4.31 -2.38 -13.54
N SER A 369 -4.59 -3.08 -12.43
CA SER A 369 -3.91 -4.31 -12.05
C SER A 369 -4.22 -5.52 -12.93
N HIS A 370 -5.28 -5.45 -13.75
CA HIS A 370 -5.72 -6.51 -14.67
C HIS A 370 -5.35 -6.23 -16.13
N ALA A 371 -4.59 -5.16 -16.42
CA ALA A 371 -4.10 -4.87 -17.76
C ALA A 371 -3.13 -5.95 -18.29
N ARG A 372 -2.86 -5.94 -19.62
CA ARG A 372 -1.91 -6.86 -20.26
C ARG A 372 -0.57 -6.89 -19.52
N CYS A 373 -0.14 -8.09 -19.13
CA CYS A 373 1.18 -8.31 -18.56
C CYS A 373 2.26 -8.09 -19.63
N LEU A 374 3.05 -7.02 -19.50
CA LEU A 374 4.14 -6.73 -20.42
C LEU A 374 5.43 -7.47 -19.98
N PRO A 375 6.22 -8.06 -20.90
CA PRO A 375 7.48 -8.71 -20.57
C PRO A 375 8.48 -7.74 -19.91
N THR A 376 9.12 -8.20 -18.84
CA THR A 376 10.04 -7.39 -18.02
C THR A 376 11.33 -6.98 -18.76
N SER A 377 11.80 -7.78 -19.74
CA SER A 377 13.05 -7.55 -20.49
C SER A 377 12.96 -6.34 -21.45
N LEU A 378 11.85 -6.18 -22.17
CA LEU A 378 11.61 -5.05 -23.08
C LEU A 378 11.30 -3.74 -22.34
N SER A 379 10.82 -3.85 -21.09
CA SER A 379 10.59 -2.71 -20.20
C SER A 379 11.90 -2.11 -19.67
N ALA A 380 12.97 -2.92 -19.58
CA ALA A 380 14.31 -2.49 -19.16
C ALA A 380 15.18 -1.98 -20.33
N GLU A 381 15.12 -2.62 -21.51
CA GLU A 381 15.91 -2.21 -22.69
C GLU A 381 15.40 -0.93 -23.38
N SER A 382 14.17 -0.50 -23.12
CA SER A 382 13.66 0.80 -23.59
C SER A 382 14.12 2.00 -22.71
N GLY A 383 15.05 1.77 -21.79
CA GLY A 383 15.47 2.67 -20.72
C GLY A 383 16.70 3.54 -20.99
N SER A 384 16.77 4.24 -22.13
CA SER A 384 17.75 5.31 -22.35
C SER A 384 17.16 6.67 -21.94
N GLY A 385 17.56 7.19 -20.77
CA GLY A 385 17.26 8.55 -20.30
C GLY A 385 16.23 8.60 -19.17
N GLY A 386 16.45 9.46 -18.17
CA GLY A 386 15.71 9.58 -16.90
C GLY A 386 14.25 10.05 -16.99
N PHE A 387 13.49 9.58 -17.98
CA PHE A 387 12.17 10.07 -18.39
C PHE A 387 10.98 9.37 -17.72
N GLN A 388 11.20 8.38 -16.84
CA GLN A 388 10.15 7.42 -16.47
C GLN A 388 10.19 7.01 -15.00
N LYS A 389 10.12 7.97 -14.07
CA LYS A 389 9.82 7.62 -12.67
C LYS A 389 8.33 7.45 -12.39
N GLN A 390 7.41 7.97 -13.21
CA GLN A 390 6.00 8.16 -12.81
C GLN A 390 4.93 7.91 -13.88
N MET A 391 5.29 7.31 -15.03
CA MET A 391 4.31 6.66 -15.90
C MET A 391 4.43 5.16 -15.68
N VAL A 392 3.48 4.60 -14.94
CA VAL A 392 3.47 3.17 -14.65
C VAL A 392 2.57 2.51 -15.69
N ALA A 393 3.18 1.85 -16.67
CA ALA A 393 2.51 0.73 -17.32
C ALA A 393 2.46 -0.38 -16.26
N CYS A 394 1.27 -0.80 -15.84
CA CYS A 394 1.17 -1.75 -14.73
C CYS A 394 1.74 -3.10 -15.18
N VAL A 395 2.99 -3.37 -14.79
CA VAL A 395 3.66 -4.66 -14.99
C VAL A 395 3.20 -5.55 -13.86
N HIS A 396 2.35 -6.52 -14.19
CA HIS A 396 1.92 -7.52 -13.23
C HIS A 396 3.11 -8.43 -12.91
N SER A 397 3.70 -8.28 -11.72
CA SER A 397 4.71 -9.21 -11.22
C SER A 397 4.06 -10.48 -10.66
N GLY A 398 3.10 -11.06 -11.39
CA GLY A 398 2.48 -12.38 -11.18
C GLY A 398 2.02 -12.76 -9.77
N HIS A 399 1.95 -11.83 -8.84
CA HIS A 399 1.76 -12.11 -7.42
C HIS A 399 1.08 -10.89 -6.80
N PHE A 400 -0.20 -11.08 -6.50
CA PHE A 400 -1.01 -10.30 -5.56
C PHE A 400 -1.64 -9.04 -6.13
N HIS A 401 -2.89 -8.79 -5.68
CA HIS A 401 -3.66 -7.56 -5.88
C HIS A 401 -2.73 -6.36 -5.92
N THR A 402 -2.45 -5.90 -7.13
CA THR A 402 -1.23 -5.12 -7.38
C THR A 402 -1.48 -3.69 -6.91
N VAL A 403 -0.63 -3.18 -6.00
CA VAL A 403 -0.29 -1.75 -6.08
C VAL A 403 0.35 -1.65 -7.45
N CYS A 404 -0.14 -0.82 -8.38
CA CYS A 404 0.60 -0.57 -9.63
C CYS A 404 2.04 -0.28 -9.23
N LEU A 405 2.90 -1.26 -9.48
CA LEU A 405 4.28 -1.20 -9.05
C LEU A 405 4.83 0.00 -9.81
N LEU A 406 5.25 1.03 -9.09
CA LEU A 406 5.95 2.16 -9.65
C LEU A 406 7.23 1.61 -10.29
N VAL A 407 7.13 1.12 -11.53
CA VAL A 407 8.26 0.68 -12.33
C VAL A 407 9.00 1.96 -12.67
N ARG A 408 9.93 2.33 -11.79
CA ARG A 408 11.03 3.23 -12.09
C ARG A 408 11.73 2.68 -13.33
N VAL A 409 11.50 3.28 -14.48
CA VAL A 409 12.34 3.05 -15.65
C VAL A 409 13.44 4.12 -15.61
N SER A 410 14.60 3.66 -15.13
CA SER A 410 15.96 4.21 -15.19
C SER A 410 16.43 5.32 -14.21
N CYS A 411 17.55 4.95 -13.58
CA CYS A 411 18.63 5.68 -12.90
C CYS A 411 18.49 6.07 -11.41
N SER A 412 19.11 5.21 -10.59
CA SER A 412 19.91 5.51 -9.38
C SER A 412 19.26 6.32 -8.26
N ILE A 413 18.54 5.61 -7.39
CA ILE A 413 18.68 5.64 -5.91
C ILE A 413 18.21 4.25 -5.46
N TRP A 414 19.08 3.52 -4.80
CA TRP A 414 18.94 2.11 -4.38
C TRP A 414 17.54 1.74 -3.87
N PHE A 415 16.90 0.78 -4.55
CA PHE A 415 15.95 -0.21 -3.99
C PHE A 415 15.75 -1.27 -5.09
N SER A 416 16.74 -2.14 -5.25
CA SER A 416 16.59 -3.39 -6.00
C SER A 416 17.66 -4.37 -5.50
N VAL A 417 17.24 -5.49 -4.94
CA VAL A 417 18.05 -6.71 -4.94
C VAL A 417 17.25 -7.74 -5.70
N SER A 418 17.77 -8.05 -6.88
CA SER A 418 17.35 -9.17 -7.71
C SER A 418 17.73 -10.46 -6.99
N LEU A 419 16.75 -11.28 -6.60
CA LEU A 419 17.00 -12.69 -6.31
C LEU A 419 16.87 -13.46 -7.62
N GLY A 420 18.00 -13.63 -8.30
CA GLY A 420 18.17 -14.82 -9.14
C GLY A 420 18.38 -16.00 -8.21
N GLU A 421 17.45 -16.95 -8.21
CA GLU A 421 17.69 -18.27 -7.63
C GLU A 421 18.86 -18.91 -8.39
N VAL A 422 20.04 -18.90 -7.77
CA VAL A 422 21.10 -19.82 -8.14
C VAL A 422 20.70 -21.17 -7.55
N ASN A 423 20.38 -22.09 -8.45
CA ASN A 423 20.06 -23.47 -8.15
C ASN A 423 21.32 -24.18 -7.61
N CYS A 424 21.58 -24.11 -6.31
CA CYS A 424 22.65 -24.85 -5.64
C CYS A 424 22.14 -26.19 -5.10
N SER A 425 21.76 -27.09 -6.01
CA SER A 425 21.61 -28.50 -5.70
C SER A 425 22.98 -29.19 -5.69
N SER A 426 23.79 -28.93 -4.65
CA SER A 426 24.90 -29.79 -4.20
C SER A 426 25.74 -29.08 -3.13
N CYS A 427 25.38 -29.25 -1.85
CA CYS A 427 26.36 -29.13 -0.75
C CYS A 427 26.89 -30.51 -0.40
N PRO A 428 28.19 -30.63 -0.13
CA PRO A 428 28.57 -31.30 1.10
C PRO A 428 29.62 -30.51 1.92
N PHE A 429 29.46 -30.58 3.24
CA PHE A 429 30.38 -30.21 4.34
C PHE A 429 30.56 -28.75 4.81
N SER A 430 29.93 -28.51 5.98
CA SER A 430 30.44 -28.01 7.28
C SER A 430 31.34 -26.76 7.43
N SER A 431 30.91 -25.95 8.42
CA SER A 431 31.66 -25.11 9.38
C SER A 431 32.46 -23.91 8.87
N HIS A 432 31.95 -22.70 9.11
CA HIS A 432 32.45 -21.78 10.14
C HIS A 432 31.71 -20.42 10.09
N THR A 433 31.48 -19.88 11.28
CA THR A 433 31.03 -18.51 11.59
C THR A 433 31.92 -17.45 10.95
N HIS A 434 31.35 -16.38 10.36
CA HIS A 434 31.90 -15.03 10.45
C HIS A 434 30.89 -13.94 10.02
N ASN A 435 30.67 -12.97 10.93
CA ASN A 435 30.11 -11.66 10.67
C ASN A 435 30.94 -10.88 9.66
N SER A 436 30.30 -10.16 8.73
CA SER A 436 30.91 -8.96 8.14
C SER A 436 29.83 -7.99 7.62
N SER A 437 29.86 -6.81 8.21
CA SER A 437 29.19 -5.57 7.81
C SER A 437 29.94 -4.92 6.64
N ILE A 438 29.22 -4.30 5.71
CA ILE A 438 29.80 -3.42 4.69
C ILE A 438 29.08 -2.08 4.75
N ALA A 439 29.83 -1.07 5.18
CA ALA A 439 29.48 0.34 5.17
C ALA A 439 29.64 0.92 3.75
N GLY A 440 28.71 1.80 3.35
CA GLY A 440 28.80 2.55 2.10
C GLY A 440 28.59 4.05 2.36
N CYS A 441 29.65 4.84 2.11
CA CYS A 441 29.70 6.29 2.21
C CYS A 441 28.69 7.00 1.30
N TRP A 442 28.07 8.08 1.78
CA TRP A 442 27.27 9.00 0.98
C TRP A 442 27.73 10.44 1.17
N HIS A 443 28.48 10.94 0.18
CA HIS A 443 28.78 12.36 0.06
C HIS A 443 27.51 13.16 -0.24
N SER A 444 27.24 14.13 0.63
CA SER A 444 26.27 15.20 0.43
C SER A 444 26.99 16.41 -0.19
N TRP A 445 26.41 17.06 -1.21
CA TRP A 445 26.81 18.41 -1.61
C TRP A 445 25.69 19.41 -1.31
N PRO A 446 26.02 20.59 -0.74
CA PRO A 446 25.03 21.56 -0.25
C PRO A 446 24.58 22.55 -1.33
N ARG A 447 23.38 23.10 -1.13
CA ARG A 447 22.86 24.28 -1.85
C ARG A 447 23.80 25.47 -1.62
N LEU A 448 24.32 26.07 -2.69
CA LEU A 448 24.95 27.39 -2.67
C LEU A 448 24.29 28.33 -3.67
N ARG A 449 24.15 29.58 -3.22
CA ARG A 449 23.48 30.70 -3.88
C ARG A 449 24.29 31.24 -5.07
N THR A 450 23.55 31.88 -5.96
CA THR A 450 23.90 32.83 -7.03
C THR A 450 25.22 33.63 -6.85
N SER A 451 26.10 33.61 -7.87
CA SER A 451 26.61 34.81 -8.59
C SER A 451 27.75 34.50 -9.59
N SER A 452 27.56 34.91 -10.85
CA SER A 452 28.48 35.51 -11.83
C SER A 452 29.95 35.05 -12.04
N HIS A 453 30.26 34.82 -13.33
CA HIS A 453 31.54 34.91 -14.08
C HIS A 453 32.47 33.68 -14.25
N PHE A 454 32.67 33.32 -15.53
CA PHE A 454 33.74 32.49 -16.16
C PHE A 454 35.13 33.21 -16.10
N PRO A 455 36.33 32.59 -16.33
CA PRO A 455 36.65 31.69 -17.48
C PRO A 455 37.76 30.58 -17.35
N VAL A 456 37.67 29.57 -18.25
CA VAL A 456 38.66 28.90 -19.15
C VAL A 456 40.05 28.36 -18.67
N ILE A 457 40.22 26.99 -18.66
CA ILE A 457 41.22 26.01 -19.27
C ILE A 457 42.77 26.29 -19.17
N PRO A 458 43.81 25.36 -19.30
CA PRO A 458 43.95 23.87 -19.47
C PRO A 458 45.06 23.10 -18.64
N SER A 459 45.11 21.76 -18.87
CA SER A 459 46.29 20.87 -19.13
C SER A 459 46.89 19.90 -18.06
N PHE A 460 46.84 18.59 -18.42
CA PHE A 460 47.85 17.48 -18.39
C PHE A 460 49.07 17.61 -17.44
N CYS A 461 49.64 16.60 -16.73
CA CYS A 461 49.81 15.12 -16.78
C CYS A 461 50.56 14.73 -15.44
N PRO A 462 51.17 13.54 -15.17
CA PRO A 462 50.96 12.13 -15.56
C PRO A 462 50.98 11.10 -14.38
N SER A 463 50.86 9.83 -14.76
CA SER A 463 50.89 8.50 -14.11
C SER A 463 52.04 8.08 -13.17
N ALA A 464 51.75 7.18 -12.20
CA ALA A 464 52.37 5.84 -11.90
C ALA A 464 52.15 5.40 -10.41
N PRO A 465 52.42 4.14 -9.98
CA PRO A 465 51.96 2.82 -10.46
C PRO A 465 51.38 1.91 -9.33
N CYS A 466 50.69 0.82 -9.68
CA CYS A 466 50.26 -0.25 -8.75
C CYS A 466 51.24 -1.44 -8.76
N PRO A 467 51.50 -2.13 -7.63
CA PRO A 467 52.33 -3.32 -7.60
C PRO A 467 51.54 -4.62 -7.82
N GLU A 468 52.11 -5.48 -8.66
CA GLU A 468 51.70 -6.86 -8.94
C GLU A 468 52.14 -7.83 -7.82
N SER A 469 51.33 -8.86 -7.53
CA SER A 469 51.81 -10.23 -7.22
C SER A 469 50.64 -11.22 -7.04
N CYS A 470 50.42 -12.08 -8.03
CA CYS A 470 49.88 -13.45 -7.87
C CYS A 470 50.07 -14.23 -9.19
N PRO A 471 50.77 -15.38 -9.21
CA PRO A 471 51.00 -16.14 -10.45
C PRO A 471 50.05 -17.34 -10.64
N CYS A 472 49.49 -17.41 -11.87
CA CYS A 472 49.26 -18.58 -12.75
C CYS A 472 48.20 -19.66 -12.39
N PRO A 473 47.73 -20.47 -13.37
CA PRO A 473 47.34 -20.18 -14.76
C PRO A 473 46.09 -20.99 -15.25
N GLY A 474 45.47 -20.58 -16.37
CA GLY A 474 44.68 -21.50 -17.21
C GLY A 474 43.50 -20.91 -18.01
N LEU A 475 43.71 -20.79 -19.33
CA LEU A 475 42.72 -20.63 -20.42
C LEU A 475 42.01 -19.27 -20.62
N GLY A 476 42.73 -18.37 -21.33
CA GLY A 476 42.34 -17.99 -22.69
C GLY A 476 41.33 -16.85 -22.90
N CYS A 477 41.80 -15.60 -22.85
CA CYS A 477 41.15 -14.49 -23.56
C CYS A 477 41.50 -14.54 -25.05
N VAL A 478 40.50 -14.62 -25.93
CA VAL A 478 40.62 -14.22 -27.33
C VAL A 478 39.75 -12.98 -27.54
N LEU A 479 40.42 -11.85 -27.76
CA LEU A 479 39.86 -10.63 -28.33
C LEU A 479 39.88 -10.77 -29.86
N GLY A 480 38.79 -10.39 -30.52
CA GLY A 480 38.73 -10.29 -31.99
C GLY A 480 37.45 -9.64 -32.46
N ALA A 481 37.52 -8.32 -32.68
CA ALA A 481 36.48 -7.49 -33.29
C ALA A 481 36.18 -7.89 -34.74
N VAL A 482 34.92 -7.77 -35.19
CA VAL A 482 34.54 -7.37 -36.56
C VAL A 482 33.09 -6.86 -36.54
N CYS A 483 32.86 -5.60 -36.93
CA CYS A 483 31.57 -5.12 -37.45
C CYS A 483 31.37 -5.67 -38.88
N VAL A 484 30.14 -6.00 -39.29
CA VAL A 484 29.51 -5.66 -40.61
C VAL A 484 28.28 -6.57 -40.90
N VAL A 485 27.12 -5.90 -41.01
CA VAL A 485 26.02 -6.05 -42.01
C VAL A 485 24.99 -7.21 -41.94
N GLU A 486 23.73 -6.76 -41.85
CA GLU A 486 22.44 -7.19 -42.45
C GLU A 486 22.12 -8.68 -42.69
N HIS A 487 21.09 -9.17 -41.95
CA HIS A 487 19.73 -9.59 -42.41
C HIS A 487 19.60 -11.10 -42.74
N PRO A 488 18.40 -11.72 -42.62
CA PRO A 488 17.04 -11.17 -42.62
C PRO A 488 16.47 -10.78 -41.26
#